data_AF-A0A8X8GWC9-F1
#
_entry.id   AF-A0A8X8GWC9-F1
#
_cell.length_a   1.000
_cell.length_b   1.000
_cell.length_c   1.000
_cell.angle_alpha   90.00
_cell.angle_beta   90.00
_cell.angle_gamma   90.00
#
_symmetry.space_group_name_H-M   'P 1'
#
loop_
_entity.id
_entity.type
_entity.pdbx_description
1 polymer ?
#
loop_
_entity_poly.entity_id
_entity_poly.type
_entity_poly.pdbx_seq_one_letter_code
_entity_poly.pdbx_strand_id
1 'polypeptide(L)' 'MNTLLDTLLNAARNRVRYIRTRNELDRLPLDARLDLDIHDTRAVAKRAIWG' A
#
# COMPACT_ATOMS: atom_id res chain seq x y z
N MET A 1 -18.77 -10.33 -16.57
CA MET A 1 -19.52 -10.29 -15.30
C MET A 1 -18.55 -10.60 -14.19
N ASN A 2 -18.12 -9.61 -13.41
CA ASN A 2 -17.24 -9.89 -12.26
C ASN A 2 -18.07 -10.65 -11.23
N THR A 3 -17.67 -11.87 -10.92
CA THR A 3 -18.32 -12.63 -9.86
C THR A 3 -17.96 -12.02 -8.50
N LEU A 4 -18.77 -12.28 -7.48
CA LEU A 4 -18.43 -11.92 -6.09
C LEU A 4 -17.06 -12.48 -5.70
N LEU A 5 -16.70 -13.66 -6.23
CA LEU A 5 -15.39 -14.26 -6.06
C LEU A 5 -14.27 -13.41 -6.66
N ASP A 6 -14.43 -12.91 -7.89
CA ASP A 6 -13.43 -12.02 -8.51
C ASP A 6 -13.21 -10.74 -7.70
N THR A 7 -14.29 -10.21 -7.12
CA THR A 7 -14.23 -9.02 -6.26
C THR A 7 -13.45 -9.30 -4.98
N LEU A 8 -13.73 -10.43 -4.31
CA LEU A 8 -13.01 -10.86 -3.11
C LEU A 8 -11.53 -11.14 -3.40
N LEU A 9 -11.24 -11.77 -4.53
CA LEU A 9 -9.88 -12.13 -4.93
C LEU A 9 -9.06 -10.88 -5.27
N ASN A 10 -9.67 -9.90 -5.94
CA ASN A 10 -9.05 -8.60 -6.18
C ASN A 10 -8.84 -7.81 -4.88
N ALA A 11 -9.80 -7.83 -3.94
CA ALA A 11 -9.64 -7.21 -2.63
C ALA A 11 -8.48 -7.84 -1.84
N ALA A 12 -8.36 -9.17 -1.85
CA ALA A 12 -7.26 -9.88 -1.21
C ALA A 12 -5.90 -9.53 -1.84
N ARG A 13 -5.81 -9.48 -3.17
CA ARG A 13 -4.59 -9.04 -3.87
C ARG A 13 -4.19 -7.62 -3.51
N ASN A 14 -5.15 -6.69 -3.49
CA ASN A 14 -4.89 -5.30 -3.10
C ASN A 14 -4.44 -5.21 -1.64
N ARG A 15 -5.00 -6.04 -0.76
CA ARG A 15 -4.58 -6.11 0.65
C ARG A 15 -3.13 -6.57 0.79
N VAL A 16 -2.72 -7.61 0.07
CA VAL A 16 -1.33 -8.10 0.09
C VAL A 16 -0.37 -7.04 -0.43
N ARG A 17 -0.71 -6.39 -1.55
CA ARG A 17 0.10 -5.29 -2.11
C ARG A 17 0.25 -4.15 -1.10
N TYR A 18 -0.84 -3.72 -0.47
CA TYR A 18 -0.79 -2.68 0.56
C TYR A 18 0.11 -3.04 1.74
N ILE A 19 0.03 -4.27 2.27
CA ILE A 19 0.88 -4.70 3.38
C ILE A 19 2.36 -4.68 2.96
N ARG A 20 2.65 -5.17 1.75
CA ARG A 20 4.02 -5.17 1.21
C ARG A 20 4.56 -3.75 1.06
N THR A 21 3.82 -2.87 0.38
CA THR A 21 4.22 -1.48 0.18
C THR A 21 4.41 -0.75 1.50
N ARG A 22 3.49 -0.92 2.45
CA ARG A 22 3.65 -0.35 3.79
C ARG A 22 4.93 -0.86 4.47
N ASN A 23 5.20 -2.15 4.44
CA ASN A 23 6.39 -2.71 5.07
C ASN A 23 7.68 -2.23 4.40
N GLU A 24 7.68 -2.02 3.08
CA GLU A 24 8.80 -1.44 2.36
C GLU A 24 9.01 0.03 2.76
N LEU A 25 7.94 0.81 2.86
CA LEU A 25 8.01 2.21 3.34
C LEU A 25 8.43 2.32 4.82
N ASP A 26 7.96 1.42 5.67
CA ASP A 26 8.31 1.37 7.11
C ASP A 26 9.78 0.96 7.32
N ARG A 27 10.39 0.28 6.34
CA ARG A 27 11.82 -0.09 6.35
C ARG A 27 12.74 1.00 5.82
N LEU A 28 12.20 2.05 5.19
CA LEU A 28 13.03 3.14 4.70
C LEU A 28 13.69 3.88 5.88
N PRO A 29 14.96 4.27 5.76
CA PRO A 29 15.61 5.16 6.71
C PRO A 29 14.81 6.45 6.89
N LEU A 30 14.86 7.02 8.09
CA LEU A 30 14.12 8.25 8.40
C LEU A 30 14.47 9.39 7.43
N ASP A 31 15.74 9.56 7.13
CA ASP A 31 16.22 10.60 6.20
C ASP A 31 15.60 10.42 4.81
N ALA A 32 15.62 9.20 4.27
CA ALA A 32 15.00 8.91 2.97
C ALA A 32 13.48 9.15 2.97
N ARG A 33 12.80 8.89 4.10
CA ARG A 33 11.37 9.19 4.23
C ARG A 33 11.12 10.70 4.26
N LEU A 34 11.96 11.46 4.94
CA LEU A 34 11.86 12.92 4.98
C LEU A 34 12.13 13.53 3.60
N ASP A 35 13.15 13.05 2.89
CA ASP A 35 13.47 13.49 1.52
C ASP A 35 12.32 13.23 0.54
N LEU A 36 11.60 12.13 0.73
CA LEU A 36 10.43 11.77 -0.09
C LEU A 36 9.12 12.39 0.42
N ASP A 37 9.16 13.25 1.44
CA ASP A 37 8.00 13.86 2.09
C ASP A 37 7.01 12.82 2.67
N ILE A 38 7.50 11.63 3.03
CA ILE A 38 6.72 10.49 3.53
C ILE A 38 6.60 10.57 5.06
N HIS A 39 5.58 11.32 5.48
CA HIS A 39 5.20 11.49 6.88
C HIS A 39 4.37 10.29 7.39
N ASP A 40 3.35 9.91 6.64
CA ASP A 40 2.46 8.79 6.94
C ASP A 40 2.60 7.68 5.88
N THR A 41 3.39 6.67 6.21
CA THR A 41 3.62 5.49 5.36
C THR A 41 2.33 4.75 5.04
N ARG A 42 1.34 4.81 5.95
CA ARG A 42 0.03 4.16 5.78
C ARG A 42 -0.80 4.90 4.75
N ALA A 43 -0.86 6.23 4.84
CA ALA A 43 -1.58 7.06 3.88
C ALA A 43 -0.97 6.94 2.48
N VAL A 44 0.37 6.95 2.37
CA VAL A 44 1.08 6.78 1.11
C VAL A 44 0.84 5.38 0.52
N ALA A 45 1.00 4.32 1.31
CA ALA A 45 0.72 2.96 0.85
C ALA A 45 -0.75 2.77 0.41
N LYS A 46 -1.70 3.41 1.11
CA LYS A 46 -3.11 3.37 0.73
C LYS A 46 -3.36 4.09 -0.60
N ARG A 47 -2.78 5.27 -0.79
CA ARG A 47 -2.88 6.04 -2.05
C ARG A 47 -2.27 5.28 -3.22
N ALA A 48 -1.15 4.58 -3.02
CA ALA A 48 -0.51 3.82 -4.09
C ALA A 48 -1.37 2.64 -4.63
N ILE A 49 -2.30 2.11 -3.83
CA ILE A 49 -3.11 0.93 -4.19
C ILE A 49 -4.55 1.27 -4.57
N TRP A 50 -5.15 2.26 -3.90
CA TRP A 50 -6.56 2.62 -4.08
C TRP A 50 -6.79 4.08 -4.48
N GLY A 51 -5.73 4.88 -4.55
CA GLY A 51 -5.78 6.29 -4.98
C GLY A 51 -5.58 6.45 -6.47
#